data_AF-A0A444UHL9-F1
#
_entry.id   AF-A0A444UHL9-F1
#
_cell.length_a   1.000
_cell.length_b   1.000
_cell.length_c   1.000
_cell.angle_alpha   90.00
_cell.angle_beta   90.00
_cell.angle_gamma   90.00
#
_symmetry.space_group_name_H-M   'P 1'
#
loop_
_entity.id
_entity.type
_entity.pdbx_description
1 polymer ?
#
loop_
_entity_poly.entity_id
_entity_poly.type
_entity_poly.pdbx_seq_one_letter_code
_entity_poly.pdbx_strand_id
1 'polypeptide(L)'
;MANAGLQMLGFVLAFIGFVGLIASTSMPEWKASSYAGDNIVTALAIYEGLWMSCASQSTGQIQCKWFDSLLQLSASVQTTRALMILGIFLGFFAILIASLGMKCTTCFADDKQKKSRIATIGGAVFITAVNEIEKALECAWTYLLFHEGDEFITDNIEFYKEALAENNRPQDIRPRQDAERYVRRHQQELKVLLVGSDNLDFVYSEQNYWSTTFGREDINRVPSGTAIGVRSSSPSEKRTLASETDAGLREGGPVPYDEVQMVWGSEALNGSQRVLLDGLLTEQECRDLKSAAQYGYDGRIPLKSAQLFYEVSEKARRTIESYFMLNSTLYFSYTHLVCRTAIQGQQSHRNDLSHPIHADNCLLDTEAYECWKEPPAYTYRDYSAILYLNGDFDGGEFIFTEMDAKTVTASVKPNCGRMVGFSSGGENPHGVKAVTRGQRCAVAMWFTLDPLFRELERLQADEVMQSLDDEHRMDILNPRDEL
;
A
#
# COMPACT_ATOMS: atom_id res chain seq x y z
N MET A 1 -34.05 -18.07 39.27
CA MET A 1 -32.59 -18.22 39.49
C MET A 1 -31.95 -18.56 38.16
N ALA A 2 -30.94 -17.80 37.70
CA ALA A 2 -30.25 -18.14 36.46
C ALA A 2 -29.66 -19.56 36.55
N ASN A 3 -29.98 -20.40 35.57
CA ASN A 3 -29.43 -21.74 35.43
C ASN A 3 -27.89 -21.63 35.30
N ALA A 4 -27.14 -22.57 35.89
CA ALA A 4 -25.68 -22.59 35.80
C ALA A 4 -25.20 -22.56 34.33
N GLY A 5 -25.96 -23.19 33.41
CA GLY A 5 -25.68 -23.14 31.98
C GLY A 5 -25.72 -21.73 31.39
N LEU A 6 -26.68 -20.88 31.78
CA LEU A 6 -26.82 -19.52 31.26
C LEU A 6 -25.69 -18.61 31.77
N GLN A 7 -25.26 -18.81 33.02
CA GLN A 7 -24.12 -18.08 33.59
C GLN A 7 -22.79 -18.44 32.89
N MET A 8 -22.59 -19.71 32.56
CA MET A 8 -21.42 -20.18 31.81
C MET A 8 -21.43 -19.64 30.37
N LEU A 9 -22.57 -19.68 29.70
CA LEU A 9 -22.72 -19.12 28.35
C LEU A 9 -22.37 -17.63 28.32
N GLY A 10 -22.93 -16.85 29.26
CA GLY A 10 -22.63 -15.42 29.37
C GLY A 10 -21.15 -15.13 29.63
N PHE A 11 -20.49 -15.93 30.47
CA PHE A 11 -19.06 -15.80 30.73
C PHE A 11 -18.21 -16.12 29.48
N VAL A 12 -18.55 -17.19 28.74
CA VAL A 12 -17.85 -17.55 27.50
C VAL A 12 -17.99 -16.45 26.45
N LEU A 13 -19.20 -15.91 26.24
CA LEU A 13 -19.44 -14.81 25.30
C LEU A 13 -18.66 -13.55 25.71
N ALA A 14 -18.65 -13.20 27.00
CA ALA A 14 -17.88 -12.07 27.51
C ALA A 14 -16.37 -12.25 27.31
N PHE A 15 -15.86 -13.47 27.50
CA PHE A 15 -14.45 -13.81 27.26
C PHE A 15 -14.09 -13.70 25.77
N ILE A 16 -14.93 -14.21 24.87
CA ILE A 16 -14.73 -14.05 23.41
C ILE A 16 -14.73 -12.57 23.03
N GLY A 17 -15.68 -11.79 23.55
CA GLY A 17 -15.73 -10.34 23.34
C GLY A 17 -14.47 -9.61 23.81
N PHE A 18 -13.92 -10.01 24.96
CA PHE A 18 -12.66 -9.47 25.46
C PHE A 18 -11.47 -9.79 24.55
N VAL A 19 -11.38 -11.03 24.04
CA VAL A 19 -10.35 -11.41 23.05
C VAL A 19 -10.51 -10.59 21.76
N GLY A 20 -11.75 -10.39 21.29
CA GLY A 20 -12.05 -9.52 20.15
C GLY A 20 -11.64 -8.06 20.36
N LEU A 21 -11.80 -7.53 21.57
CA LEU A 21 -11.35 -6.18 21.93
C LEU A 21 -9.82 -6.04 21.83
N ILE A 22 -9.07 -7.05 22.30
CA ILE A 22 -7.60 -7.06 22.18
C ILE A 22 -7.18 -7.15 20.71
N ALA A 23 -7.82 -8.06 19.95
CA ALA A 23 -7.51 -8.25 18.53
C ALA A 23 -7.77 -6.96 17.74
N SER A 24 -8.96 -6.37 17.86
CA SER A 24 -9.32 -5.11 17.19
C SER A 24 -8.37 -3.97 17.55
N THR A 25 -8.00 -3.82 18.82
CA THR A 25 -7.02 -2.80 19.26
C THR A 25 -5.67 -2.95 18.56
N SER A 26 -5.28 -4.17 18.20
CA SER A 26 -3.98 -4.48 17.60
C SER A 26 -3.99 -4.45 16.07
N MET A 27 -5.16 -4.59 15.43
CA MET A 27 -5.26 -4.67 13.97
C MET A 27 -5.00 -3.32 13.28
N PRO A 28 -4.40 -3.34 12.08
CA PRO A 28 -4.15 -2.13 11.28
C PRO A 28 -5.37 -1.65 10.46
N GLU A 29 -6.48 -2.39 10.49
CA GLU A 29 -7.61 -2.21 9.55
C GLU A 29 -8.72 -1.28 10.08
N TRP A 30 -8.35 -0.24 10.85
CA TRP A 30 -9.34 0.70 11.41
C TRP A 30 -9.87 1.68 10.36
N LYS A 31 -9.05 1.99 9.38
CA LYS A 31 -9.40 2.81 8.23
C LYS A 31 -8.65 2.28 7.01
N ALA A 32 -9.39 2.04 5.93
CA ALA A 32 -8.82 1.69 4.63
C ALA A 32 -8.99 2.86 3.67
N SER A 33 -7.97 3.14 2.86
CA SER A 33 -8.01 4.14 1.80
C SER A 33 -7.22 3.64 0.59
N SER A 34 -7.70 3.92 -0.61
CA SER A 34 -6.92 3.75 -1.83
C SER A 34 -6.35 5.10 -2.22
N TYR A 35 -5.02 5.25 -2.22
CA TYR A 35 -4.37 6.48 -2.64
C TYR A 35 -4.00 6.41 -4.13
N ALA A 36 -4.66 7.25 -4.92
CA ALA A 36 -4.25 7.69 -6.23
C ALA A 36 -4.31 9.23 -6.18
N GLY A 37 -3.23 9.89 -5.79
CA GLY A 37 -3.19 11.35 -5.67
C GLY A 37 -2.11 11.94 -6.56
N ASP A 38 -2.20 13.22 -6.92
CA ASP A 38 -1.47 14.01 -7.96
C ASP A 38 0.05 13.79 -8.17
N ASN A 39 0.73 12.98 -7.34
CA ASN A 39 2.15 12.62 -7.47
C ASN A 39 2.44 11.10 -7.44
N ILE A 40 1.42 10.24 -7.37
CA ILE A 40 1.54 8.77 -7.28
C ILE A 40 0.56 8.11 -8.25
N VAL A 41 1.11 7.45 -9.28
CA VAL A 41 0.35 6.86 -10.41
C VAL A 41 -0.01 5.38 -10.16
N THR A 42 0.55 4.73 -9.13
CA THR A 42 0.26 3.32 -8.78
C THR A 42 -0.75 3.21 -7.63
N ALA A 43 -1.71 2.29 -7.76
CA ALA A 43 -2.73 2.05 -6.75
C ALA A 43 -2.10 1.51 -5.46
N LEU A 44 -2.13 2.30 -4.39
CA LEU A 44 -1.72 1.90 -3.05
C LEU A 44 -2.96 1.72 -2.17
N ALA A 45 -3.13 0.54 -1.57
CA ALA A 45 -4.11 0.36 -0.50
C ALA A 45 -3.44 0.66 0.84
N ILE A 46 -3.85 1.73 1.49
CA ILE A 46 -3.31 2.18 2.78
C ILE A 46 -4.32 1.82 3.88
N TYR A 47 -3.85 1.05 4.86
CA TYR A 47 -4.56 0.67 6.07
C TYR A 47 -3.98 1.45 7.25
N GLU A 48 -4.78 2.30 7.88
CA GLU A 48 -4.38 3.03 9.08
C GLU A 48 -4.99 2.36 10.31
N GLY A 49 -4.14 1.83 11.18
CA GLY A 49 -4.52 1.26 12.46
C GLY A 49 -4.41 2.25 13.61
N LEU A 50 -4.71 1.77 14.82
CA LEU A 50 -4.40 2.55 16.02
C LEU A 50 -2.91 2.75 16.17
N TRP A 51 -2.06 1.75 15.96
CA TRP A 51 -0.64 1.80 16.33
C TRP A 51 0.35 1.88 15.18
N MET A 52 -0.07 1.45 14.00
CA MET A 52 0.74 1.40 12.78
C MET A 52 -0.10 1.76 11.57
N SER A 53 0.57 2.19 10.51
CA SER A 53 0.00 2.33 9.17
C SER A 53 0.63 1.29 8.27
N CYS A 54 -0.17 0.57 7.51
CA CYS A 54 0.28 -0.40 6.51
C CYS A 54 -0.07 0.08 5.11
N ALA A 55 0.83 -0.13 4.15
CA ALA A 55 0.58 0.11 2.74
C ALA A 55 0.77 -1.21 1.99
N SER A 56 -0.29 -1.65 1.31
CA SER A 56 -0.26 -2.75 0.35
C SER A 56 0.02 -2.18 -1.03
N GLN A 57 1.09 -2.66 -1.64
CA GLN A 57 1.44 -2.35 -3.03
C GLN A 57 0.77 -3.36 -3.96
N SER A 58 0.71 -3.00 -5.25
CA SER A 58 0.12 -3.86 -6.28
C SER A 58 0.77 -5.25 -6.28
N THR A 59 2.10 -5.30 -6.08
CA THR A 59 2.96 -6.52 -6.02
C THR A 59 2.60 -7.55 -4.95
N GLY A 60 1.50 -7.36 -4.19
CA GLY A 60 1.04 -8.24 -3.13
C GLY A 60 1.78 -8.06 -1.80
N GLN A 61 2.72 -7.12 -1.73
CA GLN A 61 3.49 -6.84 -0.52
C GLN A 61 2.81 -5.81 0.38
N ILE A 62 2.73 -6.13 1.66
CA ILE A 62 2.22 -5.23 2.71
C ILE A 62 3.39 -4.76 3.57
N GLN A 63 3.56 -3.44 3.66
CA GLN A 63 4.55 -2.81 4.52
C GLN A 63 3.89 -2.02 5.64
N CYS A 64 4.23 -2.33 6.89
CA CYS A 64 3.69 -1.65 8.05
C CYS A 64 4.77 -0.79 8.73
N LYS A 65 4.42 0.46 9.03
CA LYS A 65 5.24 1.40 9.79
C LYS A 65 4.53 1.82 11.07
N TRP A 66 5.21 1.73 12.20
CA TRP A 66 4.73 2.26 13.48
C TRP A 66 4.78 3.78 13.49
N PHE A 67 3.86 4.42 14.21
CA PHE A 67 3.86 5.88 14.32
C PHE A 67 5.05 6.35 15.20
N ASP A 68 5.96 7.13 14.61
CA ASP A 68 7.21 7.59 15.23
C ASP A 68 7.01 8.53 16.43
N SER A 69 5.88 9.25 16.50
CA SER A 69 5.59 10.17 17.60
C SER A 69 4.09 10.34 17.84
N LEU A 70 3.69 10.27 19.12
CA LEU A 70 2.29 10.41 19.56
C LEU A 70 1.67 11.76 19.17
N LEU A 71 2.47 12.82 19.10
CA LEU A 71 2.05 14.20 18.80
C LEU A 71 1.72 14.46 17.33
N GLN A 72 2.12 13.58 16.41
CA GLN A 72 1.88 13.74 14.97
C GLN A 72 0.51 13.19 14.53
N LEU A 73 -0.21 12.52 15.43
CA LEU A 73 -1.45 11.81 15.15
C LEU A 73 -2.69 12.64 15.51
N SER A 74 -3.79 12.45 14.78
CA SER A 74 -5.04 13.17 15.03
C SER A 74 -5.58 12.92 16.45
N ALA A 75 -6.22 13.94 17.03
CA ALA A 75 -6.77 13.87 18.39
C ALA A 75 -7.80 12.74 18.56
N SER A 76 -8.53 12.40 17.49
CA SER A 76 -9.48 11.28 17.50
C SER A 76 -8.77 9.94 17.72
N VAL A 77 -7.67 9.67 17.01
CA VAL A 77 -6.94 8.38 17.16
C VAL A 77 -6.30 8.27 18.54
N GLN A 78 -5.76 9.37 19.08
CA GLN A 78 -5.20 9.37 20.44
C GLN A 78 -6.25 9.08 21.51
N THR A 79 -7.44 9.67 21.38
CA THR A 79 -8.57 9.44 22.29
C THR A 79 -9.03 7.98 22.19
N THR A 80 -9.15 7.44 20.98
CA THR A 80 -9.52 6.04 20.77
C THR A 80 -8.51 5.08 21.38
N ARG A 81 -7.19 5.32 21.26
CA ARG A 81 -6.17 4.49 21.93
C ARG A 81 -6.38 4.44 23.44
N ALA A 82 -6.61 5.60 24.07
CA ALA A 82 -6.82 5.69 25.50
C ALA A 82 -8.08 4.92 25.95
N LEU A 83 -9.18 5.07 25.20
CA LEU A 83 -10.43 4.36 25.47
C LEU A 83 -10.28 2.83 25.29
N MET A 84 -9.60 2.37 24.25
CA MET A 84 -9.38 0.94 24.01
C MET A 84 -8.50 0.31 25.09
N ILE A 85 -7.42 0.97 25.51
CA ILE A 85 -6.57 0.50 26.62
C ILE A 85 -7.36 0.45 27.92
N LEU A 86 -8.14 1.50 28.22
CA LEU A 86 -8.98 1.53 29.42
C LEU A 86 -10.03 0.41 29.39
N GLY A 87 -10.64 0.15 28.23
CA GLY A 87 -11.57 -0.96 28.02
C GLY A 87 -10.94 -2.32 28.27
N ILE A 88 -9.72 -2.57 27.77
CA ILE A 88 -8.97 -3.80 28.03
C ILE A 88 -8.67 -3.94 29.52
N PHE A 89 -8.25 -2.86 30.18
CA PHE A 89 -7.97 -2.88 31.62
C PHE A 89 -9.22 -3.23 32.43
N LEU A 90 -10.34 -2.53 32.19
CA LEU A 90 -11.61 -2.78 32.87
C LEU A 90 -12.16 -4.19 32.56
N GLY A 91 -12.05 -4.65 31.31
CA GLY A 91 -12.44 -5.99 30.89
C GLY A 91 -11.66 -7.07 31.62
N PHE A 92 -10.35 -6.90 31.80
CA PHE A 92 -9.51 -7.83 32.56
C PHE A 92 -9.99 -7.99 34.01
N PHE A 93 -10.25 -6.88 34.72
CA PHE A 93 -10.80 -6.95 36.08
C PHE A 93 -12.21 -7.53 36.12
N ALA A 94 -13.05 -7.24 35.12
CA ALA A 94 -14.39 -7.80 35.03
C ALA A 94 -14.37 -9.33 34.89
N ILE A 95 -13.43 -9.89 34.09
CA ILE A 95 -13.25 -11.35 33.95
C ILE A 95 -12.80 -11.96 35.27
N LEU A 96 -11.83 -11.35 35.96
CA LEU A 96 -11.36 -11.82 37.25
C LEU A 96 -12.49 -11.87 38.27
N ILE A 97 -13.24 -10.77 38.42
CA ILE A 97 -14.36 -10.68 39.37
C ILE A 97 -15.47 -11.68 38.99
N ALA A 98 -15.82 -11.79 37.71
CA ALA A 98 -16.83 -12.72 37.22
C ALA A 98 -16.42 -14.17 37.50
N SER A 99 -15.15 -14.53 37.28
CA SER A 99 -14.62 -15.88 37.51
C SER A 99 -14.72 -16.31 38.98
N LEU A 100 -14.43 -15.39 39.92
CA LEU A 100 -14.56 -15.63 41.36
C LEU A 100 -16.03 -15.82 41.79
N GLY A 101 -16.98 -15.18 41.10
CA GLY A 101 -18.41 -15.29 41.37
C GLY A 101 -19.11 -16.51 40.77
N MET A 102 -18.45 -17.27 39.88
CA MET A 102 -19.07 -18.39 39.18
C MET A 102 -19.39 -19.57 40.10
N LYS A 103 -20.52 -20.27 39.85
CA LYS A 103 -20.92 -21.46 40.63
C LYS A 103 -19.92 -22.63 40.51
N CYS A 104 -19.09 -22.67 39.46
CA CYS A 104 -18.09 -23.70 39.22
C CYS A 104 -16.78 -23.52 40.03
N THR A 105 -16.57 -22.39 40.70
CA THR A 105 -15.39 -22.17 41.55
C THR A 105 -15.69 -22.49 43.01
N THR A 106 -14.68 -22.88 43.80
CA THR A 106 -14.83 -23.16 45.25
C THR A 106 -14.67 -21.91 46.12
N CYS A 107 -14.26 -20.77 45.53
CA CYS A 107 -14.13 -19.49 46.22
C CYS A 107 -15.51 -19.01 46.74
N PHE A 108 -15.54 -18.49 47.97
CA PHE A 108 -16.75 -17.98 48.63
C PHE A 108 -17.93 -18.97 48.71
N ALA A 109 -17.64 -20.28 48.84
CA ALA A 109 -18.67 -21.32 48.93
C ALA A 109 -19.61 -21.18 50.15
N ASP A 110 -19.14 -20.49 51.20
CA ASP A 110 -19.87 -20.33 52.47
C ASP A 110 -21.07 -19.38 52.36
N ASP A 111 -21.09 -18.46 51.39
CA ASP A 111 -22.14 -17.46 51.23
C ASP A 111 -22.62 -17.35 49.77
N LYS A 112 -23.67 -18.12 49.47
CA LYS A 112 -24.29 -18.19 48.14
C LYS A 112 -24.85 -16.82 47.68
N GLN A 113 -25.28 -15.94 48.61
CA GLN A 113 -25.78 -14.61 48.26
C GLN A 113 -24.64 -13.67 47.88
N LYS A 114 -23.55 -13.64 48.66
CA LYS A 114 -22.36 -12.84 48.30
C LYS A 114 -21.77 -13.29 46.96
N LYS A 115 -21.69 -14.60 46.74
CA LYS A 115 -21.21 -15.18 45.48
C LYS A 115 -22.05 -14.76 44.27
N SER A 116 -23.38 -14.82 44.40
CA SER A 116 -24.29 -14.34 43.35
C SER A 116 -24.14 -12.84 43.09
N ARG A 117 -23.98 -12.01 44.14
CA ARG A 117 -23.79 -10.56 43.98
C ARG A 117 -22.48 -10.23 43.28
N ILE A 118 -21.39 -10.92 43.60
CA ILE A 118 -20.08 -10.74 42.95
C ILE A 118 -20.18 -11.10 41.46
N ALA A 119 -20.85 -12.19 41.10
CA ALA A 119 -21.09 -12.54 39.71
C ALA A 119 -21.93 -11.48 38.96
N THR A 120 -22.98 -10.96 39.61
CA THR A 120 -23.81 -9.89 39.04
C THR A 120 -23.04 -8.59 38.86
N ILE A 121 -22.17 -8.22 39.81
CA ILE A 121 -21.31 -7.03 39.71
C ILE A 121 -20.31 -7.20 38.56
N GLY A 122 -19.65 -8.35 38.44
CA GLY A 122 -18.74 -8.64 37.32
C GLY A 122 -19.43 -8.54 35.96
N GLY A 123 -20.66 -9.06 35.85
CA GLY A 123 -21.48 -8.93 34.64
C GLY A 123 -21.93 -7.49 34.37
N ALA A 124 -22.30 -6.73 35.41
CA ALA A 124 -22.70 -5.33 35.28
C ALA A 124 -21.54 -4.44 34.79
N VAL A 125 -20.32 -4.68 35.27
CA VAL A 125 -19.11 -3.96 34.82
C VAL A 125 -18.84 -4.23 33.33
N PHE A 126 -19.00 -5.46 32.88
CA PHE A 126 -18.94 -5.84 31.46
C PHE A 126 -19.98 -5.10 30.61
N ILE A 127 -21.21 -5.00 31.12
CA ILE A 127 -22.29 -4.28 30.42
C ILE A 127 -21.99 -2.79 30.39
N THR A 128 -21.58 -2.15 31.50
CA THR A 128 -21.27 -0.71 31.51
C THR A 128 -20.10 -0.32 30.61
N ALA A 129 -19.16 -1.23 30.34
CA ALA A 129 -18.06 -1.01 29.38
C ALA A 129 -18.50 -1.12 27.91
N VAL A 130 -19.68 -1.71 27.64
CA VAL A 130 -20.20 -2.00 26.29
C VAL A 130 -21.52 -1.25 25.98
N ASN A 131 -22.21 -0.71 26.98
CA ASN A 131 -23.58 -0.18 26.89
C ASN A 131 -23.70 1.24 26.28
N GLU A 132 -22.97 1.51 25.20
CA GLU A 132 -23.20 2.67 24.35
C GLU A 132 -24.17 2.30 23.22
N ILE A 133 -25.41 1.93 23.57
CA ILE A 133 -26.48 1.61 22.61
C ILE A 133 -26.71 2.76 21.63
N GLU A 134 -26.49 4.00 22.06
CA GLU A 134 -26.54 5.19 21.19
C GLU A 134 -25.51 5.11 20.05
N LYS A 135 -24.28 4.68 20.37
CA LYS A 135 -23.21 4.48 19.37
C LYS A 135 -23.43 3.25 18.51
N ALA A 136 -24.01 2.20 19.07
CA ALA A 136 -24.40 1.02 18.30
C ALA A 136 -25.48 1.39 17.26
N LEU A 137 -26.47 2.20 17.65
CA LEU A 137 -27.51 2.71 16.76
C LEU A 137 -26.93 3.64 15.68
N GLU A 138 -26.03 4.57 16.04
CA GLU A 138 -25.31 5.43 15.08
C GLU A 138 -24.51 4.60 14.06
N CYS A 139 -23.79 3.56 14.51
CA CYS A 139 -23.03 2.67 13.64
C CYS A 139 -23.92 1.83 12.72
N ALA A 140 -25.02 1.27 13.24
CA ALA A 140 -25.95 0.48 12.45
C ALA A 140 -26.63 1.32 11.35
N TRP A 141 -27.06 2.55 11.69
CA TRP A 141 -27.56 3.50 10.70
C TRP A 141 -26.52 3.89 9.64
N THR A 142 -25.26 4.05 10.06
CA THR A 142 -24.16 4.36 9.15
C THR A 142 -23.87 3.19 8.21
N TYR A 143 -23.98 1.94 8.69
CA TYR A 143 -23.79 0.75 7.88
C TYR A 143 -24.85 0.62 6.79
N LEU A 144 -26.12 0.85 7.11
CA LEU A 144 -27.22 0.80 6.14
C LEU A 144 -27.12 1.86 5.04
N LEU A 145 -26.31 2.92 5.22
CA LEU A 145 -26.03 3.87 4.12
C LEU A 145 -25.23 3.24 2.96
N PHE A 146 -24.46 2.18 3.24
CA PHE A 146 -23.62 1.49 2.26
C PHE A 146 -24.19 0.13 1.85
N HIS A 147 -24.97 -0.51 2.72
CA HIS A 147 -25.57 -1.83 2.51
C HIS A 147 -27.09 -1.74 2.68
N GLU A 148 -27.75 -1.14 1.69
CA GLU A 148 -29.21 -1.03 1.69
C GLU A 148 -29.86 -2.42 1.64
N GLY A 149 -30.83 -2.68 2.52
CA GLY A 149 -31.62 -3.92 2.53
C GLY A 149 -31.05 -5.07 3.37
N ASP A 150 -30.02 -4.85 4.20
CA ASP A 150 -29.55 -5.87 5.15
C ASP A 150 -30.59 -6.08 6.28
N GLU A 151 -31.29 -7.21 6.24
CA GLU A 151 -32.33 -7.58 7.21
C GLU A 151 -31.76 -7.72 8.64
N PHE A 152 -30.56 -8.28 8.78
CA PHE A 152 -29.95 -8.52 10.09
C PHE A 152 -29.60 -7.21 10.82
N ILE A 153 -29.06 -6.22 10.09
CA ILE A 153 -28.76 -4.91 10.67
C ILE A 153 -30.03 -4.10 10.91
N THR A 154 -31.05 -4.27 10.07
CA THR A 154 -32.37 -3.64 10.27
C THR A 154 -33.01 -4.12 11.58
N ASP A 155 -32.98 -5.43 11.85
CA ASP A 155 -33.46 -6.01 13.12
C ASP A 155 -32.67 -5.48 14.32
N ASN A 156 -31.35 -5.33 14.19
CA ASN A 156 -30.51 -4.76 15.26
C ASN A 156 -30.88 -3.30 15.56
N ILE A 157 -31.21 -2.49 14.55
CA ILE A 157 -31.66 -1.10 14.74
C ILE A 157 -32.97 -1.06 15.52
N GLU A 158 -33.92 -1.95 15.21
CA GLU A 158 -35.18 -2.05 15.95
C GLU A 158 -34.93 -2.41 17.41
N PHE A 159 -34.10 -3.43 17.66
CA PHE A 159 -33.67 -3.82 19.01
C PHE A 159 -33.01 -2.64 19.78
N TYR A 160 -32.11 -1.89 19.15
CA TYR A 160 -31.45 -0.75 19.82
C TYR A 160 -32.43 0.38 20.12
N LYS A 161 -33.38 0.66 19.23
CA LYS A 161 -34.42 1.68 19.45
C LYS A 161 -35.34 1.29 20.60
N GLU A 162 -35.76 0.02 20.67
CA GLU A 162 -36.57 -0.50 21.78
C GLU A 162 -35.81 -0.39 23.10
N ALA A 163 -34.54 -0.81 23.13
CA ALA A 163 -33.70 -0.72 24.32
C ALA A 163 -33.45 0.74 24.78
N LEU A 164 -33.41 1.71 23.86
CA LEU A 164 -33.34 3.14 24.20
C LEU A 164 -34.69 3.67 24.69
N ALA A 165 -35.80 3.19 24.12
CA ALA A 165 -37.17 3.54 24.53
C ALA A 165 -37.43 3.12 25.98
N GLU A 166 -37.07 1.89 26.35
CA GLU A 166 -37.22 1.36 27.71
C GLU A 166 -36.47 2.19 28.75
N ASN A 167 -35.39 2.86 28.34
CA ASN A 167 -34.53 3.67 29.20
C ASN A 167 -34.78 5.18 29.10
N ASN A 168 -35.84 5.64 28.41
CA ASN A 168 -36.15 7.06 28.15
C ASN A 168 -34.97 7.84 27.49
N ARG A 169 -34.19 7.19 26.62
CA ARG A 169 -33.07 7.80 25.90
C ARG A 169 -33.51 8.26 24.49
N PRO A 170 -32.87 9.28 23.90
CA PRO A 170 -33.22 9.78 22.57
C PRO A 170 -33.01 8.70 21.49
N GLN A 171 -34.02 8.51 20.64
CA GLN A 171 -34.01 7.52 19.55
C GLN A 171 -33.67 8.13 18.18
N ASP A 172 -33.70 9.47 18.07
CA ASP A 172 -33.39 10.20 16.83
C ASP A 172 -31.88 10.33 16.65
N ILE A 173 -31.21 9.18 16.57
CA ILE A 173 -29.78 9.07 16.33
C ILE A 173 -29.58 8.89 14.83
N ARG A 174 -28.84 9.82 14.24
CA ARG A 174 -28.55 9.84 12.80
C ARG A 174 -27.27 9.06 12.49
N PRO A 175 -27.07 8.65 11.23
CA PRO A 175 -25.78 8.17 10.75
C PRO A 175 -24.68 9.20 10.98
N ARG A 176 -23.42 8.75 10.94
CA ARG A 176 -22.27 9.67 11.02
C ARG A 176 -22.30 10.67 9.86
N GLN A 177 -22.10 11.94 10.18
CA GLN A 177 -22.23 13.05 9.22
C GLN A 177 -21.21 12.98 8.08
N ASP A 178 -20.01 12.46 8.33
CA ASP A 178 -18.96 12.27 7.33
C ASP A 178 -19.35 11.18 6.32
N ALA A 179 -19.90 10.06 6.79
CA ALA A 179 -20.44 9.00 5.94
C ALA A 179 -21.65 9.48 5.12
N GLU A 180 -22.59 10.20 5.74
CA GLU A 180 -23.74 10.76 5.02
C GLU A 180 -23.30 11.75 3.92
N ARG A 181 -22.31 12.60 4.22
CA ARG A 181 -21.73 13.53 3.24
C ARG A 181 -21.05 12.76 2.10
N TYR A 182 -20.30 11.72 2.41
CA TYR A 182 -19.62 10.88 1.43
C TYR A 182 -20.61 10.24 0.46
N VAL A 183 -21.64 9.55 0.98
CA VAL A 183 -22.67 8.88 0.17
C VAL A 183 -23.42 9.89 -0.70
N ARG A 184 -23.80 11.04 -0.12
CA ARG A 184 -24.46 12.11 -0.88
C ARG A 184 -23.59 12.62 -2.03
N ARG A 185 -22.30 12.83 -1.78
CA ARG A 185 -21.34 13.27 -2.81
C ARG A 185 -21.16 12.21 -3.89
N HIS A 186 -20.97 10.94 -3.51
CA HIS A 186 -20.84 9.80 -4.43
C HIS A 186 -22.06 9.71 -5.35
N GLN A 187 -23.28 9.78 -4.80
CA GLN A 187 -24.51 9.76 -5.59
C GLN A 187 -24.63 10.94 -6.57
N GLN A 188 -24.10 12.11 -6.22
CA GLN A 188 -24.08 13.27 -7.12
C GLN A 188 -23.06 13.09 -8.23
N GLU A 189 -21.86 12.63 -7.92
CA GLU A 189 -20.80 12.34 -8.89
C GLU A 189 -21.25 11.23 -9.87
N LEU A 190 -21.84 10.16 -9.35
CA LEU A 190 -22.43 9.07 -10.14
C LEU A 190 -23.49 9.58 -11.12
N LYS A 191 -24.40 10.46 -10.68
CA LYS A 191 -25.43 11.05 -11.56
C LYS A 191 -24.80 11.86 -12.69
N VAL A 192 -23.74 12.63 -12.41
CA VAL A 192 -23.03 13.38 -13.44
C VAL A 192 -22.37 12.44 -14.45
N LEU A 193 -21.78 11.34 -13.97
CA LEU A 193 -21.16 10.32 -14.83
C LEU A 193 -22.17 9.59 -15.71
N LEU A 194 -23.33 9.21 -15.17
CA LEU A 194 -24.42 8.58 -15.94
C LEU A 194 -24.99 9.54 -17.00
N VAL A 195 -25.23 10.79 -16.64
CA VAL A 195 -25.66 11.82 -17.61
C VAL A 195 -24.59 12.05 -18.68
N GLY A 196 -23.31 12.04 -18.31
CA GLY A 196 -22.20 12.10 -19.26
C GLY A 196 -22.19 10.90 -20.21
N SER A 197 -22.38 9.69 -19.67
CA SER A 197 -22.41 8.41 -20.39
C SER A 197 -23.49 8.40 -21.47
N ASP A 198 -24.71 8.80 -21.11
CA ASP A 198 -25.85 8.85 -22.03
C ASP A 198 -25.69 9.89 -23.16
N ASN A 199 -24.98 10.99 -22.90
CA ASN A 199 -24.83 12.09 -23.87
C ASN A 199 -23.57 12.01 -24.73
N LEU A 200 -22.55 11.27 -24.29
CA LEU A 200 -21.23 11.20 -24.95
C LEU A 200 -20.93 9.81 -25.52
N ASP A 201 -21.94 8.93 -25.61
CA ASP A 201 -21.88 7.62 -26.26
C ASP A 201 -20.75 6.71 -25.72
N PHE A 202 -20.49 6.80 -24.40
CA PHE A 202 -19.59 5.89 -23.69
C PHE A 202 -20.38 5.09 -22.67
N VAL A 203 -20.06 3.81 -22.48
CA VAL A 203 -20.71 2.95 -21.47
C VAL A 203 -20.03 3.15 -20.13
N TYR A 204 -20.74 3.70 -19.15
CA TYR A 204 -20.31 3.73 -17.76
C TYR A 204 -20.92 2.54 -17.00
N SER A 205 -20.06 1.69 -16.44
CA SER A 205 -20.47 0.62 -15.51
C SER A 205 -19.96 0.96 -14.12
N GLU A 206 -20.87 1.17 -13.18
CA GLU A 206 -20.50 1.34 -11.77
C GLU A 206 -19.95 0.01 -11.23
N GLN A 207 -18.78 0.05 -10.60
CA GLN A 207 -18.24 -1.14 -9.93
C GLN A 207 -18.99 -1.35 -8.61
N ASN A 208 -19.38 -2.59 -8.31
CA ASN A 208 -20.06 -2.96 -7.06
C ASN A 208 -19.10 -2.86 -5.87
N TYR A 209 -18.92 -1.66 -5.34
CA TYR A 209 -18.00 -1.44 -4.22
C TYR A 209 -18.44 -2.09 -2.90
N TRP A 210 -19.70 -2.47 -2.74
CA TRP A 210 -20.25 -2.91 -1.45
C TRP A 210 -21.11 -4.17 -1.63
N SER A 211 -20.60 -5.35 -1.29
CA SER A 211 -21.39 -6.60 -1.32
C SER A 211 -22.02 -6.90 0.05
N THR A 212 -23.04 -7.75 0.06
CA THR A 212 -23.75 -8.25 1.26
C THR A 212 -22.88 -9.15 2.16
N THR A 213 -21.64 -9.46 1.77
CA THR A 213 -20.72 -10.35 2.50
C THR A 213 -19.55 -9.62 3.14
N PHE A 214 -19.76 -8.35 3.54
CA PHE A 214 -18.78 -7.53 4.26
C PHE A 214 -17.46 -7.28 3.47
N GLY A 215 -17.51 -7.35 2.14
CA GLY A 215 -16.35 -7.16 1.27
C GLY A 215 -16.58 -6.12 0.18
N ARG A 216 -15.50 -5.44 -0.19
CA ARG A 216 -15.41 -4.70 -1.46
C ARG A 216 -15.28 -5.72 -2.59
N GLU A 217 -16.17 -5.70 -3.57
CA GLU A 217 -16.02 -6.47 -4.81
C GLU A 217 -15.43 -5.56 -5.89
N ASP A 218 -14.13 -5.30 -5.80
CA ASP A 218 -13.34 -4.85 -6.93
C ASP A 218 -12.60 -6.05 -7.57
N ILE A 219 -12.35 -5.98 -8.87
CA ILE A 219 -11.46 -6.91 -9.59
C ILE A 219 -10.02 -6.89 -9.01
N ASN A 220 -9.73 -5.89 -8.17
CA ASN A 220 -8.46 -5.65 -7.48
C ASN A 220 -8.50 -6.03 -5.99
N ARG A 221 -9.42 -6.91 -5.57
CA ARG A 221 -9.57 -7.29 -4.16
C ARG A 221 -8.31 -7.98 -3.63
N VAL A 222 -7.57 -7.28 -2.76
CA VAL A 222 -6.50 -7.88 -1.96
C VAL A 222 -7.14 -8.73 -0.84
N PRO A 223 -6.69 -9.98 -0.59
CA PRO A 223 -7.31 -10.87 0.37
C PRO A 223 -7.42 -10.24 1.77
N SER A 224 -8.62 -10.28 2.35
CA SER A 224 -8.81 -9.99 3.77
C SER A 224 -7.98 -10.98 4.58
N GLY A 225 -7.26 -10.50 5.60
CA GLY A 225 -6.32 -11.29 6.41
C GLY A 225 -6.87 -12.54 7.12
N THR A 226 -8.16 -12.86 6.96
CA THR A 226 -8.80 -14.10 7.42
C THR A 226 -8.65 -15.27 6.44
N ALA A 227 -8.23 -15.03 5.18
CA ALA A 227 -8.05 -16.09 4.16
C ALA A 227 -6.59 -16.37 3.80
N ILE A 228 -5.62 -15.89 4.58
CA ILE A 228 -4.22 -16.28 4.41
C ILE A 228 -3.99 -17.50 5.28
N GLY A 229 -3.94 -18.67 4.63
CA GLY A 229 -3.28 -19.83 5.20
C GLY A 229 -1.90 -19.41 5.69
N VAL A 230 -1.74 -19.36 7.01
CA VAL A 230 -0.49 -19.03 7.68
C VAL A 230 0.55 -20.05 7.25
N ARG A 231 1.32 -19.75 6.20
CA ARG A 231 2.69 -20.25 6.10
C ARG A 231 3.54 -19.30 6.92
N SER A 232 3.49 -19.52 8.23
CA SER A 232 4.57 -19.13 9.13
C SER A 232 5.83 -19.86 8.65
N SER A 233 6.69 -19.19 7.90
CA SER A 233 8.10 -19.61 7.88
C SER A 233 8.63 -19.35 9.29
N SER A 234 8.92 -20.45 9.98
CA SER A 234 9.49 -20.43 11.32
C SER A 234 10.83 -19.69 11.33
N PRO A 235 11.13 -18.88 12.37
CA PRO A 235 12.42 -18.22 12.50
C PRO A 235 13.44 -19.22 13.05
N SER A 236 14.01 -20.07 12.21
CA SER A 236 15.28 -20.73 12.50
C SER A 236 15.85 -21.42 11.27
N GLU A 237 16.71 -20.70 10.56
CA GLU A 237 18.01 -21.23 10.19
C GLU A 237 18.89 -20.02 9.89
N LYS A 238 19.74 -19.65 10.85
CA LYS A 238 20.95 -18.89 10.57
C LYS A 238 21.79 -19.74 9.63
N ARG A 239 21.46 -19.74 8.35
CA ARG A 239 22.41 -20.08 7.32
C ARG A 239 23.30 -18.86 7.23
N THR A 240 24.45 -18.96 7.88
CA THR A 240 25.60 -18.14 7.59
C THR A 240 25.86 -18.31 6.10
N LEU A 241 25.21 -17.49 5.28
CA LEU A 241 25.69 -17.22 3.93
C LEU A 241 26.93 -16.36 4.18
N ALA A 242 28.02 -17.07 4.50
CA ALA A 242 29.34 -16.53 4.35
C ALA A 242 29.35 -15.84 2.99
N SER A 243 29.60 -14.53 3.01
CA SER A 243 30.30 -13.79 1.97
C SER A 243 30.58 -14.69 0.77
N GLU A 244 29.66 -14.75 -0.19
CA GLU A 244 30.05 -15.06 -1.56
C GLU A 244 30.96 -13.89 -1.95
N THR A 245 32.23 -14.11 -1.67
CA THR A 245 33.34 -13.32 -2.13
C THR A 245 33.16 -13.09 -3.62
N ASP A 246 32.88 -11.86 -4.00
CA ASP A 246 33.42 -11.21 -5.19
C ASP A 246 33.58 -12.16 -6.40
N ALA A 247 32.48 -12.79 -6.81
CA ALA A 247 32.40 -13.40 -8.13
C ALA A 247 32.30 -12.23 -9.11
N GLY A 248 33.47 -11.66 -9.43
CA GLY A 248 33.66 -10.34 -10.04
C GLY A 248 32.48 -9.86 -10.87
N LEU A 249 31.76 -8.88 -10.33
CA LEU A 249 30.67 -8.19 -10.99
C LEU A 249 31.19 -7.69 -12.35
N ARG A 250 30.56 -8.18 -13.42
CA ARG A 250 30.99 -7.87 -14.79
C ARG A 250 30.23 -6.62 -15.26
N GLU A 251 30.89 -5.77 -16.03
CA GLU A 251 30.30 -4.58 -16.64
C GLU A 251 30.94 -4.29 -18.00
N GLY A 252 30.28 -3.48 -18.82
CA GLY A 252 30.77 -3.15 -20.16
C GLY A 252 30.36 -4.17 -21.23
N GLY A 253 29.29 -4.92 -20.99
CA GLY A 253 28.65 -5.75 -22.01
C GLY A 253 28.07 -4.92 -23.16
N PRO A 254 27.70 -5.56 -24.28
CA PRO A 254 27.14 -4.88 -25.43
C PRO A 254 25.80 -4.22 -25.09
N VAL A 255 25.48 -3.12 -25.78
CA VAL A 255 24.15 -2.53 -25.76
C VAL A 255 23.38 -3.12 -26.95
N PRO A 256 22.26 -3.83 -26.74
CA PRO A 256 21.64 -4.66 -27.78
C PRO A 256 20.79 -3.91 -28.81
N TYR A 257 20.75 -2.57 -28.73
CA TYR A 257 19.91 -1.71 -29.56
C TYR A 257 20.78 -0.64 -30.22
N ASP A 258 20.75 -0.53 -31.55
CA ASP A 258 21.60 0.37 -32.33
C ASP A 258 21.37 1.85 -31.98
N GLU A 259 20.14 2.20 -31.64
CA GLU A 259 19.73 3.55 -31.26
C GLU A 259 20.14 3.94 -29.83
N VAL A 260 20.49 2.96 -28.98
CA VAL A 260 20.89 3.22 -27.58
C VAL A 260 22.40 3.36 -27.50
N GLN A 261 22.86 4.49 -26.96
CA GLN A 261 24.29 4.80 -26.85
C GLN A 261 24.71 4.90 -25.39
N MET A 262 25.83 4.26 -25.06
CA MET A 262 26.49 4.46 -23.77
C MET A 262 27.16 5.84 -23.75
N VAL A 263 26.70 6.70 -22.86
CA VAL A 263 27.28 8.03 -22.63
C VAL A 263 28.45 7.91 -21.66
N TRP A 264 28.21 7.31 -20.49
CA TRP A 264 29.19 7.13 -19.43
C TRP A 264 29.08 5.73 -18.80
N GLY A 265 30.22 5.10 -18.54
CA GLY A 265 30.31 3.90 -17.70
C GLY A 265 30.75 4.21 -16.27
N SER A 266 30.98 3.18 -15.48
CA SER A 266 31.39 3.25 -14.07
C SER A 266 32.57 4.19 -13.78
N GLU A 267 33.63 4.15 -14.60
CA GLU A 267 34.81 5.01 -14.43
C GLU A 267 34.46 6.50 -14.56
N ALA A 268 33.67 6.87 -15.56
CA ALA A 268 33.23 8.25 -15.77
C ALA A 268 32.18 8.71 -14.72
N LEU A 269 31.47 7.76 -14.10
CA LEU A 269 30.52 7.99 -13.01
C LEU A 269 31.13 7.81 -11.61
N ASN A 270 32.45 7.71 -11.52
CA ASN A 270 33.22 7.61 -10.28
C ASN A 270 32.63 6.59 -9.28
N GLY A 271 32.44 5.35 -9.75
CA GLY A 271 31.89 4.25 -8.95
C GLY A 271 32.04 2.91 -9.64
N SER A 272 31.23 1.93 -9.25
CA SER A 272 31.17 0.59 -9.86
C SER A 272 29.73 0.23 -10.19
N GLN A 273 29.54 -0.63 -11.21
CA GLN A 273 28.22 -1.09 -11.64
C GLN A 273 27.27 0.08 -11.95
N ARG A 274 27.74 1.09 -12.71
CA ARG A 274 26.94 2.24 -13.14
C ARG A 274 27.01 2.41 -14.65
N VAL A 275 25.91 2.80 -15.25
CA VAL A 275 25.86 3.16 -16.66
C VAL A 275 24.89 4.30 -16.90
N LEU A 276 25.28 5.20 -17.80
CA LEU A 276 24.43 6.24 -18.35
C LEU A 276 24.26 5.98 -19.85
N LEU A 277 23.02 5.88 -20.28
CA LEU A 277 22.62 5.55 -21.65
C LEU A 277 21.70 6.63 -22.17
N ASP A 278 21.82 6.97 -23.45
CA ASP A 278 20.90 7.84 -24.19
C ASP A 278 20.24 7.06 -25.33
N GLY A 279 19.08 7.52 -25.81
CA GLY A 279 18.41 6.95 -26.99
C GLY A 279 17.43 5.81 -26.70
N LEU A 280 17.01 5.63 -25.44
CA LEU A 280 15.97 4.63 -25.12
C LEU A 280 14.58 5.04 -25.60
N LEU A 281 14.33 6.36 -25.68
CA LEU A 281 13.09 6.95 -26.16
C LEU A 281 13.39 8.06 -27.15
N THR A 282 12.49 8.24 -28.11
CA THR A 282 12.39 9.42 -28.94
C THR A 282 11.67 10.56 -28.21
N GLU A 283 11.86 11.79 -28.70
CA GLU A 283 11.16 12.97 -28.19
C GLU A 283 9.62 12.84 -28.25
N GLN A 284 9.09 12.10 -29.23
CA GLN A 284 7.64 11.87 -29.32
C GLN A 284 7.17 10.89 -28.25
N GLU A 285 7.87 9.78 -28.06
CA GLU A 285 7.53 8.77 -27.05
C GLU A 285 7.62 9.33 -25.62
N CYS A 286 8.60 10.19 -25.35
CA CYS A 286 8.68 10.94 -24.10
C CYS A 286 7.42 11.79 -23.84
N ARG A 287 6.92 12.49 -24.87
CA ARG A 287 5.66 13.27 -24.76
C ARG A 287 4.46 12.37 -24.54
N ASP A 288 4.39 11.25 -25.23
CA ASP A 288 3.29 10.29 -25.14
C ASP A 288 3.23 9.66 -23.73
N LEU A 289 4.37 9.25 -23.16
CA LEU A 289 4.47 8.72 -21.79
C LEU A 289 4.23 9.79 -20.72
N LYS A 290 4.74 11.02 -20.92
CA LYS A 290 4.46 12.13 -20.00
C LYS A 290 2.96 12.48 -19.98
N SER A 291 2.28 12.38 -21.12
CA SER A 291 0.83 12.56 -21.20
C SER A 291 0.08 11.39 -20.56
N ALA A 292 0.59 10.15 -20.71
CA ALA A 292 0.05 8.97 -20.04
C ALA A 292 0.03 9.11 -18.52
N ALA A 293 1.02 9.79 -17.94
CA ALA A 293 1.05 10.11 -16.51
C ALA A 293 -0.16 10.95 -16.07
N GLN A 294 -0.61 11.89 -16.91
CA GLN A 294 -1.79 12.71 -16.63
C GLN A 294 -3.07 11.88 -16.72
N TYR A 295 -3.17 11.05 -17.76
CA TYR A 295 -4.28 10.13 -18.00
C TYR A 295 -4.44 9.04 -16.92
N GLY A 296 -3.32 8.58 -16.34
CA GLY A 296 -3.33 7.67 -15.20
C GLY A 296 -4.05 8.23 -13.97
N TYR A 297 -3.99 9.56 -13.74
CA TYR A 297 -4.76 10.20 -12.67
C TYR A 297 -6.26 10.16 -12.90
N ASP A 298 -6.70 10.18 -14.16
CA ASP A 298 -8.10 10.10 -14.54
C ASP A 298 -8.62 8.64 -14.61
N GLY A 299 -7.78 7.66 -14.26
CA GLY A 299 -8.11 6.24 -14.27
C GLY A 299 -8.29 5.64 -15.67
N ARG A 300 -7.79 6.32 -16.72
CA ARG A 300 -7.91 5.87 -18.12
C ARG A 300 -6.59 6.08 -18.83
N ILE A 301 -5.86 5.03 -19.18
CA ILE A 301 -4.60 5.16 -19.94
C ILE A 301 -4.84 4.75 -21.40
N PRO A 302 -4.48 5.58 -22.40
CA PRO A 302 -4.58 5.17 -23.81
C PRO A 302 -3.78 3.89 -24.08
N LEU A 303 -4.36 2.96 -24.85
CA LEU A 303 -3.72 1.67 -25.11
C LEU A 303 -2.31 1.82 -25.69
N LYS A 304 -2.14 2.72 -26.66
CA LYS A 304 -0.83 3.02 -27.26
C LYS A 304 0.20 3.47 -26.21
N SER A 305 -0.21 4.25 -25.22
CA SER A 305 0.67 4.69 -24.13
C SER A 305 1.02 3.54 -23.18
N ALA A 306 0.07 2.65 -22.90
CA ALA A 306 0.31 1.45 -22.09
C ALA A 306 1.28 0.48 -22.80
N GLN A 307 1.09 0.25 -24.10
CA GLN A 307 1.99 -0.55 -24.93
C GLN A 307 3.40 0.06 -24.95
N LEU A 308 3.53 1.37 -25.20
CA LEU A 308 4.81 2.06 -25.19
C LEU A 308 5.51 1.97 -23.82
N PHE A 309 4.75 2.12 -22.72
CA PHE A 309 5.28 1.97 -21.37
C PHE A 309 5.81 0.55 -21.12
N TYR A 310 5.07 -0.45 -21.58
CA TYR A 310 5.45 -1.85 -21.49
C TYR A 310 6.72 -2.16 -22.30
N GLU A 311 6.77 -1.75 -23.57
CA GLU A 311 7.87 -2.02 -24.48
C GLU A 311 9.15 -1.33 -24.04
N VAL A 312 9.07 -0.06 -23.62
CA VAL A 312 10.27 0.69 -23.20
C VAL A 312 10.84 0.14 -21.90
N SER A 313 10.01 -0.33 -20.97
CA SER A 313 10.52 -0.94 -19.76
C SER A 313 11.21 -2.27 -20.06
N GLU A 314 10.69 -3.10 -20.97
CA GLU A 314 11.41 -4.30 -21.44
C GLU A 314 12.74 -3.96 -22.12
N LYS A 315 12.75 -2.93 -22.97
CA LYS A 315 13.96 -2.44 -23.64
C LYS A 315 15.02 -2.02 -22.62
N ALA A 316 14.61 -1.30 -21.58
CA ALA A 316 15.48 -0.93 -20.46
C ALA A 316 16.02 -2.17 -19.73
N ARG A 317 15.16 -3.12 -19.34
CA ARG A 317 15.54 -4.37 -18.66
C ARG A 317 16.59 -5.16 -19.45
N ARG A 318 16.35 -5.37 -20.74
CA ARG A 318 17.28 -6.10 -21.64
C ARG A 318 18.62 -5.37 -21.78
N THR A 319 18.60 -4.04 -21.80
CA THR A 319 19.83 -3.25 -21.87
C THR A 319 20.65 -3.37 -20.59
N ILE A 320 20.01 -3.34 -19.41
CA ILE A 320 20.66 -3.56 -18.11
C ILE A 320 21.24 -4.97 -18.02
N GLU A 321 20.44 -5.99 -18.37
CA GLU A 321 20.85 -7.39 -18.36
C GLU A 321 22.08 -7.64 -19.24
N SER A 322 22.09 -7.04 -20.44
CA SER A 322 23.20 -7.17 -21.39
C SER A 322 24.46 -6.40 -20.95
N TYR A 323 24.30 -5.15 -20.49
CA TYR A 323 25.43 -4.31 -20.09
C TYR A 323 26.17 -4.86 -18.87
N PHE A 324 25.44 -5.34 -17.85
CA PHE A 324 26.03 -5.97 -16.66
C PHE A 324 26.36 -7.46 -16.86
N MET A 325 26.21 -7.98 -18.08
CA MET A 325 26.54 -9.35 -18.46
C MET A 325 25.96 -10.39 -17.49
N LEU A 326 24.68 -10.24 -17.14
CA LEU A 326 24.03 -11.11 -16.17
C LEU A 326 23.85 -12.52 -16.76
N ASN A 327 24.15 -13.54 -15.96
CA ASN A 327 23.99 -14.95 -16.36
C ASN A 327 22.54 -15.44 -16.25
N SER A 328 21.66 -14.63 -15.67
CA SER A 328 20.26 -14.96 -15.40
C SER A 328 19.35 -13.83 -15.85
N THR A 329 18.13 -14.19 -16.21
CA THR A 329 17.09 -13.24 -16.57
C THR A 329 16.80 -12.30 -15.41
N LEU A 330 16.80 -11.01 -15.70
CA LEU A 330 16.42 -9.98 -14.75
C LEU A 330 14.90 -9.85 -14.73
N TYR A 331 14.25 -9.92 -13.58
CA TYR A 331 12.80 -9.76 -13.42
C TYR A 331 12.46 -8.38 -12.86
N PHE A 332 11.34 -7.79 -13.28
CA PHE A 332 10.83 -6.59 -12.61
C PHE A 332 10.39 -6.93 -11.19
N SER A 333 10.93 -6.21 -10.21
CA SER A 333 10.38 -6.19 -8.87
C SER A 333 9.27 -5.15 -8.74
N TYR A 334 9.42 -4.00 -9.42
CA TYR A 334 8.44 -2.92 -9.40
C TYR A 334 8.75 -1.91 -10.51
N THR A 335 7.70 -1.35 -11.11
CA THR A 335 7.83 -0.30 -12.13
C THR A 335 6.98 0.91 -11.77
N HIS A 336 7.56 2.11 -11.81
CA HIS A 336 6.88 3.32 -11.35
C HIS A 336 7.14 4.53 -12.25
N LEU A 337 6.07 5.05 -12.86
CA LEU A 337 6.08 6.35 -13.52
C LEU A 337 5.82 7.44 -12.49
N VAL A 338 6.79 8.32 -12.27
CA VAL A 338 6.72 9.40 -11.27
C VAL A 338 7.02 10.76 -11.89
N CYS A 339 6.20 11.75 -11.56
CA CYS A 339 6.46 13.16 -11.87
C CYS A 339 6.54 13.97 -10.58
N ARG A 340 7.57 14.81 -10.44
CA ARG A 340 7.76 15.71 -9.29
C ARG A 340 7.83 17.16 -9.75
N THR A 341 6.94 17.98 -9.22
CA THR A 341 6.84 19.42 -9.55
C THR A 341 7.61 20.26 -8.53
N ALA A 342 8.15 21.40 -8.98
CA ALA A 342 8.77 22.37 -8.08
C ALA A 342 7.78 22.86 -7.00
N ILE A 343 8.26 22.97 -5.76
CA ILE A 343 7.47 23.46 -4.62
C ILE A 343 7.12 24.95 -4.82
N GLN A 344 5.99 25.43 -4.30
CA GLN A 344 5.67 26.86 -4.31
C GLN A 344 6.40 27.60 -3.19
N GLY A 345 7.06 28.73 -3.49
CA GLY A 345 7.76 29.54 -2.49
C GLY A 345 9.17 29.99 -2.93
N GLN A 346 10.05 30.25 -1.96
CA GLN A 346 11.41 30.73 -2.23
C GLN A 346 12.29 29.57 -2.74
N GLN A 347 12.67 29.64 -4.01
CA GLN A 347 13.47 28.62 -4.70
C GLN A 347 14.98 28.94 -4.76
N SER A 348 15.38 30.15 -4.38
CA SER A 348 16.78 30.59 -4.41
C SER A 348 17.63 29.87 -3.35
N HIS A 349 18.77 29.31 -3.74
CA HIS A 349 19.77 28.67 -2.86
C HIS A 349 19.27 27.46 -2.05
N ARG A 350 18.31 26.71 -2.60
CA ARG A 350 17.83 25.46 -2.01
C ARG A 350 18.90 24.36 -2.11
N ASN A 351 19.24 23.77 -0.97
CA ASN A 351 20.18 22.64 -0.85
C ASN A 351 19.50 21.36 -0.34
N ASP A 352 18.17 21.36 -0.24
CA ASP A 352 17.41 20.17 0.12
C ASP A 352 17.34 19.17 -1.04
N LEU A 353 17.04 17.93 -0.69
CA LEU A 353 16.86 16.85 -1.65
C LEU A 353 15.36 16.69 -1.95
N SER A 354 15.01 16.58 -3.24
CA SER A 354 13.65 16.19 -3.60
C SER A 354 13.42 14.72 -3.30
N HIS A 355 14.45 13.88 -3.42
CA HIS A 355 14.46 12.48 -3.00
C HIS A 355 15.67 12.22 -2.09
N PRO A 356 15.47 11.72 -0.87
CA PRO A 356 16.56 11.50 0.08
C PRO A 356 17.59 10.49 -0.48
N ILE A 357 18.82 10.58 0.01
CA ILE A 357 19.86 9.63 -0.34
C ILE A 357 19.55 8.30 0.35
N HIS A 358 19.63 7.21 -0.41
CA HIS A 358 19.31 5.85 0.03
C HIS A 358 20.00 4.82 -0.87
N ALA A 359 19.96 3.55 -0.44
CA ALA A 359 20.22 2.39 -1.26
C ALA A 359 18.93 1.58 -1.40
N ASP A 360 18.74 0.91 -2.54
CA ASP A 360 17.45 0.29 -2.86
C ASP A 360 17.26 -1.07 -2.20
N ASN A 361 18.35 -1.75 -1.82
CA ASN A 361 18.30 -3.12 -1.26
C ASN A 361 18.80 -3.25 0.19
N CYS A 362 19.13 -2.16 0.85
CA CYS A 362 19.61 -2.19 2.22
C CYS A 362 19.27 -0.92 3.00
N LEU A 363 19.34 -1.03 4.32
CA LEU A 363 19.31 0.12 5.22
C LEU A 363 20.71 0.73 5.26
N LEU A 364 20.82 1.93 4.68
CA LEU A 364 22.08 2.68 4.66
C LEU A 364 22.34 3.31 6.03
N ASP A 365 23.36 2.82 6.73
CA ASP A 365 23.88 3.42 7.96
C ASP A 365 25.11 4.27 7.64
N THR A 366 24.89 5.58 7.58
CA THR A 366 25.92 6.56 7.21
C THR A 366 26.98 6.77 8.29
N GLU A 367 26.71 6.38 9.55
CA GLU A 367 27.66 6.53 10.65
C GLU A 367 28.58 5.31 10.76
N ALA A 368 28.02 4.12 10.57
CA ALA A 368 28.78 2.87 10.55
C ALA A 368 29.46 2.59 9.20
N TYR A 369 29.10 3.32 8.13
CA TYR A 369 29.49 2.99 6.75
C TYR A 369 29.08 1.57 6.35
N GLU A 370 27.89 1.15 6.83
CA GLU A 370 27.36 -0.19 6.61
C GLU A 370 26.00 -0.13 5.90
N CYS A 371 25.69 -1.20 5.17
CA CYS A 371 24.50 -1.35 4.35
C CYS A 371 23.82 -2.65 4.76
N TRP A 372 22.87 -2.56 5.69
CA TRP A 372 22.24 -3.71 6.32
C TRP A 372 21.14 -4.29 5.44
N LYS A 373 21.35 -5.51 4.93
CA LYS A 373 20.35 -6.24 4.16
C LYS A 373 19.37 -6.96 5.08
N GLU A 374 18.49 -6.19 5.71
CA GLU A 374 17.43 -6.70 6.57
C GLU A 374 16.13 -5.91 6.42
N PRO A 375 14.97 -6.50 6.77
CA PRO A 375 13.71 -5.76 6.79
C PRO A 375 13.82 -4.48 7.65
N PRO A 376 13.30 -3.33 7.20
CA PRO A 376 12.34 -3.15 6.11
C PRO A 376 12.93 -2.93 4.70
N ALA A 377 14.23 -3.12 4.47
CA ALA A 377 14.82 -2.94 3.14
C ALA A 377 14.38 -4.03 2.14
N TYR A 378 14.35 -3.68 0.85
CA TYR A 378 14.05 -4.62 -0.24
C TYR A 378 15.29 -5.43 -0.62
N THR A 379 15.71 -6.34 0.25
CA THR A 379 16.99 -7.06 0.15
C THR A 379 17.21 -7.87 -1.13
N TYR A 380 16.12 -8.13 -1.87
CA TYR A 380 16.08 -8.87 -3.13
C TYR A 380 16.20 -7.97 -4.37
N ARG A 381 16.24 -6.63 -4.22
CA ARG A 381 16.50 -5.74 -5.36
C ARG A 381 17.99 -5.83 -5.72
N ASP A 382 18.30 -6.26 -6.92
CA ASP A 382 19.68 -6.45 -7.37
C ASP A 382 20.13 -5.28 -8.24
N TYR A 383 19.26 -4.80 -9.13
CA TYR A 383 19.54 -3.69 -10.05
C TYR A 383 18.39 -2.70 -10.10
N SER A 384 18.72 -1.47 -10.48
CA SER A 384 17.77 -0.37 -10.63
C SER A 384 18.07 0.42 -11.89
N ALA A 385 17.03 0.95 -12.52
CA ALA A 385 17.15 1.84 -13.66
C ALA A 385 16.14 2.97 -13.58
N ILE A 386 16.55 4.16 -14.01
CA ILE A 386 15.69 5.34 -14.05
C ILE A 386 15.78 5.93 -15.44
N LEU A 387 14.67 5.85 -16.18
CA LEU A 387 14.50 6.39 -17.52
C LEU A 387 13.80 7.75 -17.45
N TYR A 388 14.46 8.79 -17.93
CA TYR A 388 13.95 10.16 -17.87
C TYR A 388 13.08 10.49 -19.08
N LEU A 389 11.92 11.12 -18.81
CA LEU A 389 10.94 11.47 -19.83
C LEU A 389 11.09 12.91 -20.32
N ASN A 390 11.83 13.75 -19.61
CA ASN A 390 11.99 15.15 -19.97
C ASN A 390 13.25 15.79 -19.35
N GLY A 391 13.60 16.98 -19.86
CA GLY A 391 14.73 17.80 -19.37
C GLY A 391 14.40 19.30 -19.31
N ASP A 392 13.13 19.68 -19.52
CA ASP A 392 12.60 21.04 -19.49
C ASP A 392 12.28 21.52 -18.05
N PHE A 393 13.24 21.36 -17.14
CA PHE A 393 13.14 21.78 -15.74
C PHE A 393 14.51 22.21 -15.17
N ASP A 394 14.51 22.91 -14.03
CA ASP A 394 15.73 23.33 -13.34
C ASP A 394 15.91 22.58 -12.00
N GLY A 395 17.16 22.27 -11.67
CA GLY A 395 17.52 21.41 -10.54
C GLY A 395 17.19 19.94 -10.83
N GLY A 396 16.82 19.18 -9.81
CA GLY A 396 16.33 17.80 -9.97
C GLY A 396 17.37 16.82 -10.50
N GLU A 397 18.66 17.16 -10.43
CA GLU A 397 19.74 16.27 -10.85
C GLU A 397 19.75 15.01 -9.99
N PHE A 398 19.97 13.87 -10.65
CA PHE A 398 20.22 12.61 -9.96
C PHE A 398 21.68 12.57 -9.53
N ILE A 399 21.93 12.18 -8.28
CA ILE A 399 23.28 12.14 -7.71
C ILE A 399 23.58 10.77 -7.15
N PHE A 400 24.81 10.31 -7.37
CA PHE A 400 25.41 9.23 -6.61
C PHE A 400 26.25 9.83 -5.48
N THR A 401 26.31 9.15 -4.35
CA THR A 401 27.15 9.53 -3.23
C THR A 401 27.99 8.36 -2.74
N GLU A 402 28.95 8.65 -1.87
CA GLU A 402 29.55 7.64 -1.00
C GLU A 402 28.54 7.15 0.04
N MET A 403 28.91 6.12 0.82
CA MET A 403 28.10 5.59 1.94
C MET A 403 27.84 6.61 3.06
N ASP A 404 28.59 7.72 3.10
CA ASP A 404 28.37 8.82 4.04
C ASP A 404 27.12 9.67 3.75
N ALA A 405 26.45 9.43 2.60
CA ALA A 405 25.32 10.18 2.08
C ALA A 405 25.55 11.71 1.96
N LYS A 406 26.81 12.14 1.86
CA LYS A 406 27.21 13.56 1.80
C LYS A 406 28.13 13.84 0.63
N THR A 407 29.09 12.96 0.40
CA THR A 407 30.10 13.14 -0.64
C THR A 407 29.53 12.71 -1.98
N VAL A 408 29.18 13.69 -2.83
CA VAL A 408 28.66 13.43 -4.18
C VAL A 408 29.78 12.93 -5.08
N THR A 409 29.60 11.74 -5.65
CA THR A 409 30.59 11.10 -6.54
C THR A 409 30.31 11.39 -8.01
N ALA A 410 29.04 11.43 -8.39
CA ALA A 410 28.60 11.80 -9.74
C ALA A 410 27.24 12.49 -9.73
N SER A 411 27.00 13.31 -10.76
CA SER A 411 25.74 14.04 -10.96
C SER A 411 25.28 13.87 -12.41
N VAL A 412 24.07 13.34 -12.58
CA VAL A 412 23.45 13.09 -13.87
C VAL A 412 22.31 14.09 -14.08
N LYS A 413 22.41 14.87 -15.17
CA LYS A 413 21.32 15.74 -15.61
C LYS A 413 20.31 14.93 -16.43
N PRO A 414 19.04 14.88 -16.02
CA PRO A 414 17.98 14.22 -16.77
C PRO A 414 17.77 14.86 -18.14
N ASN A 415 17.44 14.02 -19.13
CA ASN A 415 17.03 14.43 -20.46
C ASN A 415 16.06 13.38 -21.04
N CYS A 416 15.21 13.73 -22.00
CA CYS A 416 14.35 12.74 -22.65
C CYS A 416 15.17 11.57 -23.21
N GLY A 417 14.74 10.34 -22.92
CA GLY A 417 15.36 9.11 -23.43
C GLY A 417 16.70 8.74 -22.80
N ARG A 418 17.15 9.52 -21.81
CA ARG A 418 18.33 9.20 -20.98
C ARG A 418 17.93 8.24 -19.87
N MET A 419 18.72 7.18 -19.67
CA MET A 419 18.57 6.23 -18.59
C MET A 419 19.85 6.10 -17.78
N VAL A 420 19.72 6.13 -16.46
CA VAL A 420 20.77 5.68 -15.55
C VAL A 420 20.44 4.28 -15.06
N GLY A 421 21.41 3.37 -15.11
CA GLY A 421 21.29 1.99 -14.64
C GLY A 421 22.40 1.66 -13.66
N PHE A 422 22.09 0.97 -12.57
CA PHE A 422 23.06 0.66 -11.53
C PHE A 422 22.65 -0.53 -10.66
N SER A 423 23.60 -1.14 -9.95
CA SER A 423 23.29 -2.15 -8.92
C SER A 423 22.71 -1.49 -7.66
N SER A 424 21.73 -2.13 -7.03
CA SER A 424 20.88 -1.54 -5.98
C SER A 424 21.50 -1.48 -4.58
N GLY A 425 22.76 -1.90 -4.43
CA GLY A 425 23.44 -2.06 -3.15
C GLY A 425 24.06 -0.80 -2.56
N GLY A 426 24.79 -1.00 -1.46
CA GLY A 426 25.50 0.06 -0.73
C GLY A 426 26.67 0.67 -1.49
N GLU A 427 27.07 0.09 -2.62
CA GLU A 427 28.03 0.63 -3.57
C GLU A 427 27.46 1.80 -4.40
N ASN A 428 26.12 1.92 -4.48
CA ASN A 428 25.44 2.96 -5.25
C ASN A 428 24.39 3.74 -4.43
N PRO A 429 24.75 4.35 -3.27
CA PRO A 429 23.87 5.30 -2.60
C PRO A 429 23.55 6.46 -3.52
N HIS A 430 22.28 6.84 -3.59
CA HIS A 430 21.84 7.84 -4.55
C HIS A 430 20.61 8.61 -4.08
N GLY A 431 20.43 9.80 -4.66
CA GLY A 431 19.33 10.70 -4.35
C GLY A 431 19.03 11.66 -5.50
N VAL A 432 18.10 12.59 -5.27
CA VAL A 432 17.71 13.60 -6.26
C VAL A 432 17.70 14.98 -5.62
N LYS A 433 18.40 15.94 -6.23
CA LYS A 433 18.40 17.34 -5.77
C LYS A 433 17.01 17.98 -5.87
N ALA A 434 16.78 19.08 -5.17
CA ALA A 434 15.54 19.83 -5.27
C ALA A 434 15.22 20.23 -6.73
N VAL A 435 13.97 20.02 -7.15
CA VAL A 435 13.43 20.60 -8.39
C VAL A 435 13.04 22.03 -8.08
N THR A 436 13.63 23.00 -8.77
CA THR A 436 13.47 24.44 -8.49
C THR A 436 12.52 25.13 -9.46
N ARG A 437 12.39 24.60 -10.69
CA ARG A 437 11.42 25.07 -11.68
C ARG A 437 10.95 23.91 -12.55
N GLY A 438 9.67 23.89 -12.91
CA GLY A 438 9.10 22.89 -13.81
C GLY A 438 8.73 21.59 -13.12
N GLN A 439 8.62 20.52 -13.91
CA GLN A 439 8.24 19.19 -13.45
C GLN A 439 9.22 18.17 -14.01
N ARG A 440 9.77 17.32 -13.15
CA ARG A 440 10.67 16.22 -13.51
C ARG A 440 9.88 14.91 -13.57
N CYS A 441 9.86 14.26 -14.73
CA CYS A 441 9.18 12.98 -14.92
C CYS A 441 10.17 11.87 -15.29
N ALA A 442 9.99 10.69 -14.69
CA ALA A 442 10.83 9.53 -14.94
C ALA A 442 10.04 8.22 -14.73
N VAL A 443 10.49 7.16 -15.38
CA VAL A 443 10.09 5.78 -15.08
C VAL A 443 11.22 5.15 -14.27
N ALA A 444 10.96 4.88 -13.00
CA ALA A 444 11.85 4.13 -12.13
C ALA A 444 11.50 2.63 -12.22
N MET A 445 12.51 1.80 -12.41
CA MET A 445 12.39 0.36 -12.56
C MET A 445 13.35 -0.29 -11.55
N TRP A 446 12.83 -1.21 -10.77
CA TRP A 446 13.62 -2.04 -9.87
C TRP A 446 13.57 -3.48 -10.32
N PHE A 447 14.69 -4.16 -10.19
CA PHE A 447 14.87 -5.49 -10.70
C PHE A 447 15.40 -6.47 -9.66
N THR A 448 15.06 -7.75 -9.83
CA THR A 448 15.47 -8.87 -8.99
C THR A 448 15.94 -10.03 -9.87
N LEU A 449 16.97 -10.75 -9.43
CA LEU A 449 17.42 -12.00 -10.00
C LEU A 449 16.60 -13.19 -9.46
N ASP A 450 15.94 -13.00 -8.32
CA ASP A 450 15.06 -14.00 -7.72
C ASP A 450 13.62 -13.87 -8.31
N PRO A 451 13.13 -14.89 -9.05
CA PRO A 451 11.79 -14.87 -9.65
C PRO A 451 10.66 -14.86 -8.62
N LEU A 452 10.92 -15.20 -7.35
CA LEU A 452 9.90 -15.17 -6.29
C LEU A 452 9.41 -13.74 -5.99
N PHE A 453 10.22 -12.73 -6.28
CA PHE A 453 9.92 -11.32 -6.01
C PHE A 453 9.52 -10.55 -7.27
N ARG A 454 9.11 -11.24 -8.34
CA ARG A 454 8.65 -10.60 -9.57
C ARG A 454 7.30 -9.90 -9.39
N GLU A 455 7.12 -8.77 -10.05
CA GLU A 455 5.90 -7.97 -10.10
C GLU A 455 4.74 -8.78 -10.72
N LEU A 456 3.68 -9.04 -9.95
CA LEU A 456 2.55 -9.89 -10.40
C LEU A 456 1.68 -9.19 -11.45
N GLU A 457 1.47 -7.88 -11.30
CA GLU A 457 0.69 -7.06 -12.25
C GLU A 457 1.36 -7.05 -13.62
N ARG A 458 2.69 -7.20 -13.67
CA ARG A 458 3.41 -7.30 -14.92
C ARG A 458 3.05 -8.58 -15.68
N LEU A 459 2.80 -9.69 -14.99
CA LEU A 459 2.33 -10.93 -15.61
C LEU A 459 0.93 -10.77 -16.21
N GLN A 460 0.05 -10.03 -15.52
CA GLN A 460 -1.28 -9.70 -16.05
C GLN A 460 -1.15 -8.79 -17.27
N ALA A 461 -0.24 -7.82 -17.23
CA ALA A 461 0.06 -6.98 -18.39
C ALA A 461 0.62 -7.81 -19.56
N ASP A 462 1.46 -8.81 -19.31
CA ASP A 462 1.96 -9.73 -20.35
C ASP A 462 0.81 -10.46 -21.04
N GLU A 463 -0.16 -10.98 -20.28
CA GLU A 463 -1.35 -11.66 -20.82
C GLU A 463 -2.21 -10.71 -21.67
N VAL A 464 -2.43 -9.47 -21.20
CA VAL A 464 -3.17 -8.46 -21.96
C VAL A 464 -2.43 -8.09 -23.25
N MET A 465 -1.12 -7.86 -23.19
CA MET A 465 -0.31 -7.53 -24.36
C MET A 465 -0.33 -8.66 -25.39
N GLN A 466 -0.22 -9.92 -24.96
CA GLN A 466 -0.33 -11.08 -25.84
C GLN A 466 -1.70 -11.17 -26.52
N SER A 467 -2.78 -10.93 -25.76
CA SER A 467 -4.13 -10.96 -26.34
C SER A 467 -4.35 -9.89 -27.41
N LEU A 468 -3.78 -8.70 -27.23
CA LEU A 468 -3.86 -7.59 -28.18
C LEU A 468 -3.05 -7.88 -29.45
N ASP A 469 -1.88 -8.50 -29.32
CA ASP A 469 -1.06 -8.92 -30.46
C ASP A 469 -1.77 -10.02 -31.28
N ASP A 470 -2.48 -10.93 -30.62
CA ASP A 470 -3.25 -11.98 -31.28
C ASP A 470 -4.49 -11.42 -32.02
N GLU A 471 -5.21 -10.45 -31.44
CA GLU A 471 -6.28 -9.73 -32.15
C GLU A 471 -5.74 -8.97 -33.36
N HIS A 472 -4.59 -8.31 -33.23
CA HIS A 472 -3.96 -7.61 -34.35
C HIS A 472 -3.47 -8.57 -35.45
N ARG A 473 -2.97 -9.76 -35.09
CA ARG A 473 -2.63 -10.82 -36.06
C ARG A 473 -3.86 -11.35 -36.80
N MET A 474 -5.02 -11.42 -36.14
CA MET A 474 -6.28 -11.80 -36.78
C MET A 474 -6.77 -10.74 -37.77
N ASP A 475 -6.54 -9.44 -37.50
CA ASP A 475 -6.84 -8.35 -38.45
C ASP A 475 -5.83 -8.25 -39.62
N ILE A 476 -4.57 -8.70 -39.42
CA ILE A 476 -3.53 -8.74 -40.45
C ILE A 476 -3.64 -9.99 -41.35
N LEU A 477 -4.26 -11.07 -40.86
CA LEU A 477 -4.62 -12.23 -41.67
C LEU A 477 -5.74 -11.84 -42.64
N ASN A 478 -5.34 -11.36 -43.82
CA ASN A 478 -6.22 -11.12 -44.95
C ASN A 478 -7.05 -12.40 -45.23
N PRO A 479 -8.39 -12.40 -45.05
CA PRO A 479 -9.23 -13.58 -45.23
C PRO A 479 -9.27 -14.15 -46.66
N ARG A 480 -8.48 -13.57 -47.57
CA ARG A 480 -8.34 -13.97 -48.98
C ARG A 480 -7.05 -14.74 -49.28
N ASP A 481 -6.14 -14.88 -48.32
CA ASP A 481 -4.92 -15.68 -48.51
C ASP A 481 -5.10 -17.16 -48.13
N GLU A 482 -6.31 -17.56 -47.70
CA GLU A 482 -6.76 -18.96 -47.64
C GLU A 482 -8.04 -19.16 -48.48
N LEU A 483 -7.92 -19.15 -49.81
CA LEU A 483 -8.87 -19.79 -50.73
C LEU A 483 -8.16 -20.37 -51.95
#